data_AF-A0AB39ZDU6-F1
#
_entry.id   AF-A0AB39ZDU6-F1
#
_cell.length_a   1.000
_cell.length_b   1.000
_cell.length_c   1.000
_cell.angle_alpha   90.00
_cell.angle_beta   90.00
_cell.angle_gamma   90.00
#
_symmetry.space_group_name_H-M   'P 1'
#
loop_
_entity.id
_entity.type
_entity.pdbx_description
1 polymer ?
#
loop_
_entity_poly.entity_id
_entity_poly.type
_entity_poly.pdbx_seq_one_letter_code
_entity_poly.pdbx_strand_id
1 'polypeptide(L)'
;MPFRMHNLASSSERNIYLAWFLISDFIMFLALSVSVPVIGSGSACKVIGSCDPFLPICAASTNEHQFFYSHCEMLRDACLTGKDWKSDYFSHCNVSKL
;
A
#
# COMPACT_ATOMS: atom_id res chain seq x y z
N MET A 1 42.57 53.32 -0.52
CA MET A 1 42.58 52.13 0.37
C MET A 1 41.20 51.50 0.31
N PRO A 2 41.09 50.17 0.13
CA PRO A 2 39.85 49.53 -0.32
C PRO A 2 38.83 49.36 0.80
N PHE A 3 37.55 49.37 0.40
CA PHE A 3 36.41 48.98 1.23
C PHE A 3 36.55 47.53 1.68
N ARG A 4 36.45 47.30 2.99
CA ARG A 4 36.28 45.96 3.56
C ARG A 4 35.06 45.97 4.47
N MET A 5 33.88 45.94 3.84
CA MET A 5 32.64 45.57 4.51
C MET A 5 32.72 44.08 4.81
N HIS A 6 33.14 43.74 6.03
CA HIS A 6 33.03 42.39 6.54
C HIS A 6 31.54 42.06 6.69
N ASN A 7 31.09 41.07 5.93
CA ASN A 7 29.82 40.38 6.08
C ASN A 7 29.70 39.83 7.51
N LEU A 8 29.20 40.65 8.44
CA LEU A 8 28.68 40.24 9.74
C LEU A 8 27.16 40.11 9.65
N ALA A 9 26.67 39.25 8.76
CA ALA A 9 25.42 38.57 9.10
C ALA A 9 25.79 37.73 10.32
N SER A 10 25.35 38.18 11.50
CA SER A 10 25.80 37.67 12.79
C SER A 10 25.61 36.15 12.81
N SER A 11 26.63 35.40 13.24
CA SER A 11 26.55 33.93 13.37
C SER A 11 25.26 33.48 14.09
N SER A 12 24.77 34.33 15.00
CA SER A 12 23.48 34.21 15.69
C SER A 12 22.27 34.22 14.74
N GLU A 13 22.19 35.18 13.82
CA GLU A 13 21.09 35.31 12.87
C GLU A 13 21.02 34.09 11.95
N ARG A 14 22.18 33.64 11.46
CA ARG A 14 22.27 32.42 10.65
C ARG A 14 21.76 31.18 11.40
N ASN A 15 22.09 31.06 12.68
CA ASN A 15 21.62 29.95 13.51
C ASN A 15 20.10 30.02 13.75
N ILE A 16 19.54 31.21 13.89
CA ILE A 16 18.09 31.41 13.99
C ILE A 16 17.40 30.97 12.70
N TYR A 17 17.89 31.39 11.53
CA TYR A 17 17.33 30.95 10.24
C TYR A 17 17.43 29.44 10.03
N LEU A 18 18.55 28.82 10.44
CA LEU A 18 18.71 27.37 10.39
C LEU A 18 17.71 26.65 11.30
N ALA A 19 17.49 27.16 12.52
CA ALA A 19 16.50 26.59 13.43
C ALA A 19 15.08 26.67 12.84
N TRP A 20 14.70 27.80 12.25
CA TRP A 20 13.40 27.96 11.59
C TRP A 20 13.23 27.03 10.39
N PHE A 21 14.28 26.85 9.59
CA PHE A 21 14.26 25.91 8.47
C PHE A 21 14.01 24.47 8.92
N LEU A 22 14.72 24.02 9.96
CA LEU A 22 14.56 22.67 10.53
C LEU A 22 13.16 22.47 11.13
N ILE A 23 12.62 23.47 11.81
CA ILE A 23 11.25 23.42 12.36
C ILE A 23 10.22 23.31 11.23
N SER A 24 10.37 24.11 10.18
CA SER A 24 9.47 24.07 9.02
C SER A 24 9.51 22.71 8.32
N ASP A 25 10.70 22.16 8.12
CA ASP A 25 10.89 20.85 7.50
C ASP A 25 10.24 19.74 8.34
N PHE A 26 10.43 19.76 9.66
CA PHE A 26 9.79 18.82 10.57
C PHE A 26 8.26 18.90 10.54
N ILE A 27 7.69 20.11 10.51
CA ILE A 27 6.24 20.32 10.40
C ILE A 27 5.72 19.75 9.07
N MET A 28 6.43 19.95 7.96
CA MET A 28 6.07 19.39 6.66
C MET A 28 6.10 17.86 6.67
N PHE A 29 7.13 17.25 7.28
CA PHE A 29 7.21 15.79 7.45
C PHE A 29 6.05 15.24 8.28
N LEU A 30 5.68 15.91 9.37
CA LEU A 30 4.52 15.52 10.17
C LEU A 30 3.21 15.63 9.37
N ALA A 31 3.00 16.70 8.62
CA ALA A 31 1.82 16.86 7.77
C ALA A 31 1.74 15.76 6.69
N LEU A 32 2.86 15.45 6.04
CA LEU A 32 2.98 14.34 5.10
C LEU A 32 2.61 13.01 5.75
N SER A 33 3.08 12.74 6.98
CA SER A 33 2.78 11.50 7.70
C SER A 33 1.29 11.30 8.02
N VAL A 34 0.51 12.38 8.17
CA VAL A 34 -0.95 12.32 8.41
C VAL A 34 -1.72 12.06 7.11
N SER A 35 -1.20 12.56 5.98
CA SER A 35 -1.83 12.40 4.66
C SER A 35 -1.46 11.13 3.92
N VAL A 36 -0.36 10.47 4.29
CA VAL A 36 -0.06 9.13 3.77
C VAL A 36 -1.03 8.17 4.43
N PRO A 37 -1.89 7.46 3.66
CA PRO A 37 -2.66 6.39 4.25
C PRO A 37 -1.65 5.44 4.88
N VAL A 38 -1.75 5.25 6.19
CA VAL A 38 -1.07 4.15 6.86
C VAL A 38 -1.43 2.93 6.03
N ILE A 39 -0.44 2.38 5.32
CA ILE A 39 -0.53 1.07 4.71
C ILE A 39 -0.57 0.13 5.92
N GLY A 40 -1.73 0.10 6.56
CA GLY A 40 -2.03 -0.80 7.63
C GLY A 40 -1.96 -2.17 6.99
N SER A 41 -1.05 -3.00 7.48
CA SER A 41 -1.07 -4.44 7.30
C SER A 41 -2.28 -5.06 8.02
N GLY A 42 -3.45 -4.45 7.85
CA GLY A 42 -4.74 -4.92 8.28
C GLY A 42 -5.64 -4.89 7.07
N SER A 43 -5.91 -6.08 6.52
CA SER A 43 -6.80 -6.34 5.40
C SER A 43 -8.22 -5.90 5.73
N ALA A 44 -8.50 -4.60 5.65
CA ALA A 44 -9.87 -4.10 5.58
C ALA A 44 -10.41 -4.47 4.19
N CYS A 45 -10.77 -5.74 4.05
CA CYS A 45 -11.37 -6.30 2.87
C CYS A 45 -12.72 -5.64 2.66
N LYS A 46 -12.74 -4.61 1.82
CA LYS A 46 -13.99 -4.05 1.33
C LYS A 46 -14.67 -5.15 0.54
N VAL A 47 -15.77 -5.66 1.08
CA VAL A 47 -16.60 -6.69 0.42
C VAL A 47 -16.85 -6.23 -1.01
N ILE A 48 -16.22 -6.93 -1.97
CA ILE A 48 -16.47 -6.68 -3.38
C ILE A 48 -17.92 -7.12 -3.60
N GLY A 49 -18.83 -6.17 -3.70
CA GLY A 49 -20.28 -6.42 -3.72
C GLY A 49 -20.79 -6.96 -5.05
N SER A 50 -20.02 -6.80 -6.13
CA SER A 50 -20.35 -7.32 -7.45
C SER A 50 -19.07 -7.77 -8.14
N CYS A 51 -18.98 -9.06 -8.45
CA CYS A 51 -17.95 -9.62 -9.31
C CYS A 51 -18.48 -9.72 -10.76
N ASP A 52 -17.61 -9.38 -11.70
CA ASP A 52 -17.81 -9.43 -13.16
C ASP A 52 -18.16 -10.83 -13.71
N PRO A 53 -18.53 -10.96 -14.99
CA PRO A 53 -19.07 -12.19 -15.60
C PRO A 53 -18.29 -13.48 -15.28
N PHE A 54 -19.04 -14.58 -15.26
CA PHE A 54 -18.58 -15.93 -14.95
C PHE A 54 -17.34 -16.32 -15.79
N LEU A 55 -16.20 -16.37 -15.11
CA LEU A 55 -14.92 -16.82 -15.65
C LEU A 55 -14.33 -17.82 -14.66
N PRO A 56 -14.72 -19.10 -14.76
CA PRO A 56 -14.40 -20.08 -13.74
C PRO A 56 -12.89 -20.26 -13.60
N ILE A 57 -12.43 -20.44 -12.37
CA ILE A 57 -11.03 -20.69 -12.06
C ILE A 57 -10.95 -21.77 -10.96
N CYS A 58 -10.03 -22.71 -11.12
CA CYS A 58 -9.60 -23.57 -10.02
C CYS A 58 -8.42 -22.91 -9.35
N ALA A 59 -8.40 -22.88 -8.02
CA ALA A 59 -7.27 -22.38 -7.27
C ALA A 59 -6.92 -23.31 -6.11
N ALA A 60 -5.66 -23.30 -5.72
CA ALA A 60 -5.12 -24.07 -4.61
C ALA A 60 -4.51 -23.15 -3.56
N SER A 61 -4.70 -23.49 -2.29
CA SER A 61 -4.04 -22.86 -1.14
C SER A 61 -3.57 -23.97 -0.22
N THR A 62 -2.27 -23.98 0.10
CA THR A 62 -1.60 -25.01 0.90
C THR A 62 -1.91 -26.45 0.46
N ASN A 63 -3.00 -27.06 0.94
CA ASN A 63 -3.42 -28.43 0.65
C ASN A 63 -4.89 -28.54 0.18
N GLU A 64 -5.53 -27.41 -0.10
CA GLU A 64 -6.93 -27.34 -0.50
C GLU A 64 -7.04 -26.86 -1.95
N HIS A 65 -7.95 -27.46 -2.70
CA HIS A 65 -8.33 -27.01 -4.05
C HIS A 65 -9.78 -26.54 -4.01
N GLN A 66 -10.05 -25.38 -4.59
CA GLN A 66 -11.37 -24.78 -4.60
C GLN A 66 -11.67 -24.18 -5.97
N PHE A 67 -12.89 -24.45 -6.43
CA PHE A 67 -13.44 -23.85 -7.63
C PHE A 67 -14.08 -22.50 -7.29
N PHE A 68 -13.80 -21.49 -8.10
CA PHE A 68 -14.40 -20.16 -8.02
C PHE A 68 -15.09 -19.80 -9.32
N TYR A 69 -16.23 -19.13 -9.21
CA TYR A 69 -17.05 -18.67 -10.34
C TYR A 69 -16.41 -17.51 -11.11
N SER A 70 -15.46 -16.80 -10.48
CA SER A 70 -14.66 -15.75 -11.10
C SER A 70 -13.36 -15.56 -10.31
N HIS A 71 -12.38 -14.91 -10.94
CA HIS A 71 -11.16 -14.47 -10.26
C HIS A 71 -11.47 -13.49 -9.11
N CYS A 72 -12.52 -12.68 -9.25
CA CYS A 72 -12.95 -11.74 -8.22
C CYS A 72 -13.49 -12.46 -6.97
N GLU A 73 -14.25 -13.55 -7.13
CA GLU A 73 -14.70 -14.37 -5.98
C GLU A 73 -13.52 -15.04 -5.27
N MET A 74 -12.50 -15.48 -6.02
CA MET A 74 -11.26 -16.01 -5.43
C MET A 74 -10.54 -14.95 -4.58
N LEU A 75 -10.40 -13.73 -5.10
CA LEU A 75 -9.79 -12.61 -4.38
C LEU A 75 -10.63 -12.22 -3.16
N ARG A 76 -11.96 -12.24 -3.27
CA ARG A 76 -12.87 -11.98 -2.16
C ARG A 76 -12.69 -13.00 -1.04
N ASP A 77 -12.61 -14.29 -1.38
CA ASP A 77 -12.34 -15.33 -0.39
C ASP A 77 -10.96 -15.15 0.25
N ALA A 78 -9.91 -14.96 -0.56
CA ALA A 78 -8.56 -14.67 -0.06
C ALA A 78 -8.56 -13.51 0.94
N CYS A 79 -9.35 -12.49 0.65
CA CYS A 79 -9.51 -11.33 1.50
C CYS A 79 -10.19 -11.69 2.85
N LEU A 80 -11.30 -12.42 2.80
CA LEU A 80 -12.10 -12.76 4.00
C LEU A 80 -11.44 -13.83 4.88
N THR A 81 -10.71 -14.76 4.28
CA THR A 81 -10.14 -15.93 4.97
C THR A 81 -8.64 -15.79 5.22
N GLY A 82 -7.96 -14.88 4.50
CA GLY A 82 -6.50 -14.76 4.51
C GLY A 82 -5.76 -15.86 3.75
N LYS A 83 -6.47 -16.68 2.96
CA LYS A 83 -5.85 -17.74 2.15
C LYS A 83 -5.11 -17.20 0.93
N ASP A 84 -3.95 -17.77 0.64
CA ASP A 84 -3.13 -17.44 -0.54
C ASP A 84 -3.52 -18.35 -1.71
N TRP A 85 -4.67 -18.07 -2.31
CA TRP A 85 -5.18 -18.81 -3.46
C TRP A 85 -4.32 -18.57 -4.71
N LYS A 86 -3.81 -19.66 -5.29
CA LYS A 86 -3.05 -19.65 -6.55
C LYS A 86 -3.81 -20.43 -7.61
N SER A 87 -3.82 -19.94 -8.84
CA SER A 87 -4.44 -20.64 -9.97
C SER A 87 -3.89 -22.07 -10.09
N ASP A 88 -4.79 -23.03 -10.31
CA ASP A 88 -4.47 -24.44 -10.43
C ASP A 88 -5.25 -25.10 -11.58
N TYR A 89 -4.91 -26.34 -11.91
CA TYR A 89 -5.55 -27.10 -12.96
C TYR A 89 -6.97 -27.52 -12.56
N PHE A 90 -7.93 -27.37 -13.47
CA PHE A 90 -9.34 -27.76 -13.24
C PHE A 90 -9.51 -29.23 -12.84
N SER A 91 -8.59 -30.11 -13.25
CA SER A 91 -8.56 -31.52 -12.82
C SER A 91 -8.45 -31.67 -11.31
N HIS A 92 -7.74 -30.78 -10.62
CA HIS A 92 -7.60 -30.82 -9.16
C HIS A 92 -8.86 -30.36 -8.43
N CYS A 93 -9.66 -29.49 -9.06
CA CYS A 93 -11.00 -29.14 -8.58
C CYS A 93 -12.10 -30.11 -9.04
N ASN A 94 -11.73 -31.22 -9.70
CA ASN A 94 -12.66 -32.19 -10.29
C ASN A 94 -13.69 -31.55 -11.25
N VAL A 95 -13.28 -30.52 -11.99
CA VAL A 95 -14.09 -29.85 -13.01
C VAL A 95 -13.49 -30.17 -14.38
N SER A 96 -14.29 -30.69 -15.31
CA SER A 96 -13.87 -30.82 -16.70
C SER A 96 -14.00 -29.46 -17.38
N LYS A 97 -12.93 -28.97 -18.01
CA LYS A 97 -13.04 -27.88 -18.99
C LYS A 97 -13.95 -28.38 -20.11
N LEU A 98 -15.14 -27.78 -20.24
CA LEU A 98 -16.05 -27.96 -21.37
C LEU A 98 -15.35 -27.53 -22.67
#